data_AF-A0A7C4HDZ2-F1
#
_entry.id   AF-A0A7C4HDZ2-F1
#
_cell.length_a   1.000
_cell.length_b   1.000
_cell.length_c   1.000
_cell.angle_alpha   90.00
_cell.angle_beta   90.00
_cell.angle_gamma   90.00
#
_symmetry.space_group_name_H-M   'P 1'
#
loop_
_entity.id
_entity.type
_entity.pdbx_description
1 polymer ?
#
loop_
_entity_poly.entity_id
_entity_poly.type
_entity_poly.pdbx_seq_one_letter_code
_entity_poly.pdbx_strand_id
1 'polypeptide(L)'
;MTDISGRLPGKEFFENILRRVRDIPFSYVIKMTTGYDVYSITEEDDEVVAEIYEKAKEVVEEAQGEDFSSLRPNEVSVRLEGMLREKLSGIIPENKFAGYPNILIERGGKAYYIEVKLAEKNQLNSTFRTFYYEPVEFSKVTRNACHIIIGFLHEKKKITGFKMIDAARIKVSLKCEFNTSNIELYKKENIVREWSIKPLPNKL
;
A
#
# COMPACT_ATOMS: atom_id res chain seq x y z
N MET A 1 -12.84 34.77 21.75
CA MET A 1 -12.40 34.37 20.40
C MET A 1 -10.89 34.39 20.41
N THR A 2 -10.24 33.24 20.38
CA THR A 2 -8.79 33.16 20.25
C THR A 2 -8.46 33.51 18.81
N ASP A 3 -7.64 34.54 18.59
CA ASP A 3 -7.21 34.93 17.25
C ASP A 3 -6.35 33.80 16.64
N ILE A 4 -6.92 33.10 15.66
CA ILE A 4 -6.30 31.96 14.96
C ILE A 4 -5.56 32.42 13.69
N SER A 5 -5.59 33.72 13.37
CA SER A 5 -5.08 34.25 12.09
C SER A 5 -3.59 33.97 11.87
N GLY A 6 -2.80 33.85 12.93
CA GLY A 6 -1.38 33.49 12.87
C GLY A 6 -1.06 31.99 12.80
N ARG A 7 -2.07 31.10 12.84
CA ARG A 7 -1.89 29.64 12.85
C ARG A 7 -2.46 28.93 11.62
N LEU A 8 -3.21 29.62 10.77
CA LEU A 8 -3.79 29.04 9.57
C LEU A 8 -2.79 29.11 8.41
N PRO A 9 -2.68 28.07 7.57
CA PRO A 9 -1.84 28.12 6.39
C PRO A 9 -2.24 29.28 5.47
N GLY A 10 -1.26 30.01 4.96
CA GLY A 10 -1.50 31.07 3.98
C GLY A 10 -1.91 30.50 2.61
N LYS A 11 -2.41 31.36 1.72
CA LYS A 11 -2.83 30.97 0.37
C LYS A 11 -1.75 30.21 -0.42
N GLU A 12 -0.49 30.61 -0.27
CA GLU A 12 0.66 29.97 -0.93
C GLU A 12 0.80 28.48 -0.57
N PHE A 13 0.51 28.10 0.67
CA PHE A 13 0.48 26.70 1.07
C PHE A 13 -0.58 25.93 0.26
N PHE A 14 -1.79 26.49 0.14
CA PHE A 14 -2.86 25.90 -0.65
C PHE A 14 -2.51 25.81 -2.13
N GLU A 15 -1.87 26.85 -2.68
CA GLU A 15 -1.37 26.83 -4.07
C GLU A 15 -0.34 25.71 -4.28
N ASN A 16 0.52 25.44 -3.29
CA ASN A 16 1.49 24.36 -3.36
C ASN A 16 0.85 22.96 -3.26
N ILE A 17 -0.11 22.72 -2.36
CA ILE A 17 -0.79 21.42 -2.29
C ILE A 17 -1.71 21.15 -3.48
N LEU A 18 -2.19 22.21 -4.15
CA LEU A 18 -2.99 22.10 -5.37
C LEU A 18 -2.13 21.78 -6.60
N ARG A 19 -0.81 22.03 -6.54
CA ARG A 19 0.12 21.61 -7.61
C ARG A 19 0.15 20.10 -7.69
N ARG A 20 -0.04 19.60 -8.91
CA ARG A 20 0.02 18.17 -9.20
C ARG A 20 1.47 17.73 -9.22
N VAL A 21 1.84 16.93 -8.23
CA VAL A 21 3.13 16.26 -8.18
C VAL A 21 2.95 14.87 -8.77
N ARG A 22 3.60 14.61 -9.91
CA ARG A 22 3.42 13.40 -10.72
C ARG A 22 4.75 12.86 -11.21
N ASP A 23 4.72 11.60 -11.64
CA ASP A 23 5.83 10.94 -12.32
C ASP A 23 7.16 10.95 -11.54
N ILE A 24 7.08 10.93 -10.20
CA ILE A 24 8.25 10.86 -9.32
C ILE A 24 8.71 9.40 -9.24
N PRO A 25 10.01 9.11 -9.43
CA PRO A 25 10.57 7.80 -9.13
C PRO A 25 10.24 7.36 -7.69
N PHE A 26 9.68 6.16 -7.53
CA PHE A 26 9.32 5.69 -6.19
C PHE A 26 10.56 5.47 -5.30
N SER A 27 11.68 5.05 -5.87
CA SER A 27 12.98 4.97 -5.20
C SER A 27 13.41 6.30 -4.57
N TYR A 28 13.19 7.42 -5.28
CA TYR A 28 13.45 8.76 -4.76
C TYR A 28 12.53 9.10 -3.57
N VAL A 29 11.25 8.74 -3.66
CA VAL A 29 10.31 8.97 -2.55
C VAL A 29 10.77 8.22 -1.31
N ILE A 30 11.09 6.92 -1.42
CA ILE A 30 11.61 6.12 -0.29
C ILE A 30 12.89 6.73 0.28
N LYS A 31 13.83 7.15 -0.57
CA LYS A 31 15.07 7.79 -0.11
C LYS A 31 14.79 9.03 0.73
N MET A 32 13.86 9.88 0.28
CA MET A 32 13.54 11.13 0.97
C MET A 32 12.71 10.94 2.23
N THR A 33 11.88 9.90 2.31
CA THR A 33 11.00 9.67 3.46
C THR A 33 11.60 8.73 4.50
N THR A 34 12.62 7.95 4.15
CA THR A 34 13.20 6.92 5.02
C THR A 34 14.72 7.01 5.18
N GLY A 35 15.43 7.70 4.26
CA GLY A 35 16.89 7.75 4.21
C GLY A 35 17.56 6.57 3.49
N TYR A 36 16.81 5.52 3.15
CA TYR A 36 17.33 4.31 2.54
C TYR A 36 17.15 4.25 1.02
N ASP A 37 18.09 3.58 0.35
CA ASP A 37 18.10 3.41 -1.09
C ASP A 37 17.30 2.17 -1.51
N VAL A 38 16.52 2.33 -2.59
CA VAL A 38 15.85 1.23 -3.28
C VAL A 38 16.71 0.85 -4.48
N TYR A 39 17.33 -0.32 -4.43
CA TYR A 39 18.14 -0.83 -5.53
C TYR A 39 17.26 -1.44 -6.62
N SER A 40 17.67 -1.23 -7.88
CA SER A 40 17.10 -1.91 -9.03
C SER A 40 17.49 -3.39 -9.01
N ILE A 41 16.60 -4.24 -9.51
CA ILE A 41 16.91 -5.67 -9.69
C ILE A 41 17.94 -5.83 -10.81
N THR A 42 18.97 -6.63 -10.54
CA THR A 42 20.08 -6.95 -11.46
C THR A 42 20.22 -8.46 -11.62
N GLU A 43 21.12 -8.90 -12.53
CA GLU A 43 21.43 -10.33 -12.74
C GLU A 43 21.95 -11.02 -11.47
N GLU A 44 22.57 -10.28 -10.55
CA GLU A 44 23.00 -10.82 -9.25
C GLU A 44 21.82 -11.25 -8.35
N ASP A 45 20.61 -10.81 -8.67
CA ASP A 45 19.39 -11.10 -7.91
C ASP A 45 18.59 -12.26 -8.54
N ASP A 46 19.04 -12.82 -9.67
CA ASP A 46 18.28 -13.80 -10.47
C ASP A 46 17.82 -15.02 -9.65
N GLU A 47 18.67 -15.55 -8.76
CA GLU A 47 18.31 -16.69 -7.90
C GLU A 47 17.15 -16.35 -6.96
N VAL A 48 17.18 -15.16 -6.36
CA VAL A 48 16.13 -14.68 -5.43
C VAL A 48 14.86 -14.33 -6.19
N VAL A 49 15.00 -13.73 -7.36
CA VAL A 49 13.87 -13.42 -8.26
C VAL A 49 13.18 -14.71 -8.71
N ALA A 50 13.95 -15.74 -9.06
CA ALA A 50 13.42 -17.06 -9.42
C ALA A 50 12.73 -17.74 -8.23
N GLU A 51 13.31 -17.67 -7.03
CA GLU A 51 12.68 -18.17 -5.80
C GLU A 51 11.32 -17.50 -5.57
N ILE A 52 11.26 -16.16 -5.59
CA ILE A 52 10.02 -15.39 -5.38
C ILE A 52 9.00 -15.73 -6.46
N TYR A 53 9.43 -15.86 -7.72
CA TYR A 53 8.58 -16.24 -8.83
C TYR A 53 7.92 -17.62 -8.61
N GLU A 54 8.72 -18.65 -8.29
CA GLU A 54 8.19 -19.99 -8.06
C GLU A 54 7.27 -20.02 -6.83
N LYS A 55 7.61 -19.31 -5.75
CA LYS A 55 6.72 -19.24 -4.57
C LYS A 55 5.43 -18.50 -4.85
N ALA A 56 5.45 -17.42 -5.63
CA ALA A 56 4.23 -16.74 -6.05
C ALA A 56 3.36 -17.63 -6.96
N LYS A 57 3.98 -18.47 -7.81
CA LYS A 57 3.27 -19.47 -8.62
C LYS A 57 2.58 -20.53 -7.74
N GLU A 58 3.28 -21.09 -6.76
CA GLU A 58 2.69 -22.01 -5.78
C GLU A 58 1.50 -21.37 -5.04
N VAL A 59 1.58 -20.07 -4.68
CA VAL A 59 0.45 -19.34 -4.08
C VAL A 59 -0.74 -19.28 -5.04
N VAL A 60 -0.53 -19.01 -6.33
CA VAL A 60 -1.63 -19.00 -7.32
C VAL A 60 -2.28 -20.37 -7.43
N GLU A 61 -1.48 -21.43 -7.53
CA GLU A 61 -1.98 -22.82 -7.64
C GLU A 61 -2.81 -23.21 -6.42
N GLU A 62 -2.35 -22.89 -5.21
CA GLU A 62 -3.08 -23.14 -3.97
C GLU A 62 -4.37 -22.29 -3.89
N ALA A 63 -4.29 -21.01 -4.25
CA ALA A 63 -5.42 -20.09 -4.24
C ALA A 63 -6.53 -20.47 -5.24
N GLN A 64 -6.26 -21.30 -6.26
CA GLN A 64 -7.30 -21.83 -7.14
C GLN A 64 -8.24 -22.81 -6.43
N GLY A 65 -7.77 -23.46 -5.36
CA GLY A 65 -8.57 -24.35 -4.52
C GLY A 65 -9.38 -23.64 -3.44
N GLU A 66 -9.14 -22.35 -3.19
CA GLU A 66 -9.83 -21.57 -2.16
C GLU A 66 -11.07 -20.83 -2.72
N ASP A 67 -12.12 -20.73 -1.90
CA ASP A 67 -13.29 -19.89 -2.20
C ASP A 67 -13.16 -18.51 -1.55
N PHE A 68 -12.89 -17.50 -2.39
CA PHE A 68 -12.83 -16.09 -1.99
C PHE A 68 -14.15 -15.33 -2.17
N SER A 69 -15.25 -16.03 -2.50
CA SER A 69 -16.53 -15.39 -2.85
C SER A 69 -17.09 -14.50 -1.74
N SER A 70 -16.88 -14.87 -0.48
CA SER A 70 -17.34 -14.15 0.72
C SER A 70 -16.41 -13.02 1.17
N LEU A 71 -15.17 -12.96 0.66
CA LEU A 71 -14.17 -11.99 1.09
C LEU A 71 -14.21 -10.70 0.28
N ARG A 72 -13.86 -9.60 0.94
CA ARG A 72 -13.56 -8.32 0.28
C ARG A 72 -12.17 -8.39 -0.36
N PRO A 73 -11.90 -7.61 -1.43
CA PRO A 73 -10.60 -7.63 -2.11
C PRO A 73 -9.40 -7.45 -1.17
N ASN A 74 -9.50 -6.59 -0.16
CA ASN A 74 -8.42 -6.38 0.81
C ASN A 74 -8.17 -7.63 1.68
N GLU A 75 -9.22 -8.38 2.04
CA GLU A 75 -9.10 -9.61 2.83
C GLU A 75 -8.45 -10.72 2.00
N VAL A 76 -8.79 -10.81 0.71
CA VAL A 76 -8.11 -11.71 -0.24
C VAL A 76 -6.63 -11.34 -0.35
N SER A 77 -6.31 -10.05 -0.48
CA SER A 77 -4.92 -9.60 -0.54
C SER A 77 -4.11 -9.98 0.70
N VAL A 78 -4.69 -9.83 1.91
CA VAL A 78 -4.06 -10.23 3.17
C VAL A 78 -3.86 -11.74 3.25
N ARG A 79 -4.81 -12.54 2.75
CA ARG A 79 -4.67 -14.00 2.67
C ARG A 79 -3.50 -14.41 1.78
N LEU A 80 -3.41 -13.84 0.57
CA LEU A 80 -2.32 -14.11 -0.38
C LEU A 80 -0.96 -13.64 0.14
N GLU A 81 -0.92 -12.50 0.83
CA GLU A 81 0.28 -12.02 1.54
C GLU A 81 0.77 -13.05 2.56
N GLY A 82 -0.13 -13.58 3.39
CA GLY A 82 0.19 -14.61 4.37
C GLY A 82 0.79 -15.87 3.73
N MET A 83 0.16 -16.36 2.65
CA MET A 83 0.63 -17.55 1.92
C MET A 83 2.03 -17.33 1.33
N LEU A 84 2.25 -16.20 0.65
CA LEU A 84 3.55 -15.90 0.06
C LEU A 84 4.64 -15.74 1.12
N ARG A 85 4.32 -15.04 2.22
CA ARG A 85 5.25 -14.84 3.34
C ARG A 85 5.69 -16.16 3.95
N GLU A 86 4.75 -17.08 4.18
CA GLU A 86 5.05 -18.40 4.72
C GLU A 86 5.97 -19.19 3.79
N LYS A 87 5.64 -19.28 2.50
CA LYS A 87 6.44 -20.02 1.51
C LYS A 87 7.85 -19.47 1.34
N LEU A 88 8.04 -18.17 1.51
CA LEU A 88 9.34 -17.51 1.46
C LEU A 88 10.11 -17.55 2.79
N SER A 89 9.51 -18.10 3.86
CA SER A 89 10.02 -17.95 5.23
C SER A 89 10.33 -16.48 5.58
N GLY A 90 9.49 -15.56 5.08
CA GLY A 90 9.64 -14.13 5.27
C GLY A 90 9.05 -13.65 6.58
N ILE A 91 9.54 -12.50 7.04
CA ILE A 91 9.06 -11.84 8.25
C ILE A 91 8.22 -10.60 7.91
N ILE A 92 7.42 -10.17 8.88
CA ILE A 92 6.74 -8.88 8.81
C ILE A 92 7.74 -7.80 9.24
N PRO A 93 8.10 -6.85 8.37
CA PRO A 93 9.08 -5.82 8.71
C PRO A 93 8.64 -5.02 9.93
N GLU A 94 9.56 -4.83 10.88
CA GLU A 94 9.31 -4.11 12.15
C GLU A 94 8.11 -4.66 12.97
N ASN A 95 7.65 -5.89 12.70
CA ASN A 95 6.44 -6.48 13.28
C ASN A 95 5.17 -5.60 13.12
N LYS A 96 5.13 -4.77 12.07
CA LYS A 96 4.00 -3.88 11.76
C LYS A 96 3.16 -4.45 10.62
N PHE A 97 1.91 -4.84 10.92
CA PHE A 97 0.99 -5.39 9.92
C PHE A 97 0.46 -4.35 8.92
N ALA A 98 0.37 -3.08 9.32
CA ALA A 98 -0.08 -2.00 8.45
C ALA A 98 1.11 -1.29 7.78
N GLY A 99 0.87 -0.79 6.57
CA GLY A 99 1.84 0.00 5.81
C GLY A 99 2.82 -0.83 5.00
N TYR A 100 3.58 -0.11 4.18
CA TYR A 100 4.54 -0.65 3.22
C TYR A 100 5.91 -0.88 3.88
N PRO A 101 6.63 -1.99 3.59
CA PRO A 101 6.28 -3.11 2.72
C PRO A 101 5.72 -4.33 3.50
N ASN A 102 5.03 -5.26 2.84
CA ASN A 102 4.42 -6.42 3.51
C ASN A 102 5.41 -7.42 4.12
N ILE A 103 6.43 -7.83 3.37
CA ILE A 103 7.33 -8.95 3.71
C ILE A 103 8.79 -8.49 3.60
N LEU A 104 9.65 -8.98 4.47
CA LEU A 104 11.11 -8.89 4.35
C LEU A 104 11.71 -10.30 4.30
N ILE A 105 12.58 -10.53 3.33
CA ILE A 105 13.47 -11.70 3.28
C ILE A 105 14.93 -11.24 3.17
N GLU A 106 15.83 -12.08 3.64
CA GLU A 106 17.27 -11.92 3.44
C GLU A 106 17.82 -13.14 2.71
N ARG A 107 18.62 -12.90 1.68
CA ARG A 107 19.24 -13.93 0.84
C ARG A 107 20.62 -13.45 0.43
N GLY A 108 21.64 -14.29 0.54
CA GLY A 108 23.01 -13.93 0.13
C GLY A 108 23.57 -12.66 0.76
N GLY A 109 23.12 -12.28 1.96
CA GLY A 109 23.50 -11.03 2.64
C GLY A 109 22.80 -9.76 2.11
N LYS A 110 21.88 -9.89 1.15
CA LYS A 110 21.04 -8.81 0.65
C LYS A 110 19.63 -8.89 1.25
N ALA A 111 19.02 -7.74 1.46
CA ALA A 111 17.64 -7.62 1.91
C ALA A 111 16.70 -7.36 0.72
N TYR A 112 15.52 -7.98 0.75
CA TYR A 112 14.47 -7.80 -0.25
C TYR A 112 13.15 -7.49 0.45
N TYR A 113 12.60 -6.32 0.17
CA TYR A 113 11.27 -5.95 0.63
C TYR A 113 10.24 -6.31 -0.44
N ILE A 114 9.20 -7.03 -0.04
CA ILE A 114 8.15 -7.50 -0.95
C ILE A 114 6.82 -6.90 -0.54
N GLU A 115 6.15 -6.27 -1.50
CA GLU A 115 4.79 -5.77 -1.35
C GLU A 115 3.82 -6.65 -2.14
N VAL A 116 2.70 -7.00 -1.54
CA VAL A 116 1.65 -7.78 -2.18
C VAL A 116 0.48 -6.88 -2.55
N LYS A 117 0.01 -7.01 -3.79
CA LYS A 117 -1.18 -6.35 -4.29
C LYS A 117 -2.11 -7.35 -4.94
N LEU A 118 -3.39 -7.03 -4.90
CA LEU A 118 -4.42 -7.72 -5.64
C LEU A 118 -4.98 -6.78 -6.70
N ALA A 119 -5.00 -7.21 -7.95
CA ALA A 119 -5.51 -6.44 -9.08
C ALA A 119 -6.50 -7.26 -9.91
N GLU A 120 -7.56 -6.61 -10.38
CA GLU A 120 -8.47 -7.22 -11.34
C GLU A 120 -7.84 -7.24 -12.73
N LYS A 121 -7.83 -8.41 -13.38
CA LYS A 121 -7.17 -8.62 -14.68
C LYS A 121 -7.66 -7.65 -15.77
N ASN A 122 -8.95 -7.31 -15.74
CA ASN A 122 -9.58 -6.40 -16.71
C ASN A 122 -9.29 -4.91 -16.41
N GLN A 123 -8.66 -4.60 -15.28
CA GLN A 123 -8.33 -3.24 -14.85
C GLN A 123 -6.83 -2.94 -14.91
N LEU A 124 -6.01 -3.81 -15.51
CA LEU A 124 -4.56 -3.62 -15.59
C LEU A 124 -4.14 -2.37 -16.40
N ASN A 125 -4.97 -1.93 -17.33
CA ASN A 125 -4.76 -0.69 -18.10
C ASN A 125 -5.51 0.50 -17.51
N SER A 126 -6.03 0.38 -16.27
CA SER A 126 -6.74 1.45 -15.60
C SER A 126 -5.78 2.53 -15.08
N THR A 127 -6.27 3.76 -15.05
CA THR A 127 -5.58 4.89 -14.39
C THR A 127 -5.94 4.99 -12.89
N PHE A 128 -6.80 4.09 -12.39
CA PHE A 128 -7.09 4.02 -10.96
C PHE A 128 -5.83 3.66 -10.17
N ARG A 129 -5.72 4.23 -8.97
CA ARG A 129 -4.58 4.00 -8.07
C ARG A 129 -4.63 2.56 -7.54
N THR A 130 -3.65 1.76 -7.90
CA THR A 130 -3.48 0.36 -7.42
C THR A 130 -2.39 0.24 -6.36
N PHE A 131 -1.44 1.19 -6.33
CA PHE A 131 -0.35 1.24 -5.37
C PHE A 131 -0.45 2.51 -4.52
N TYR A 132 -0.29 2.34 -3.20
CA TYR A 132 -0.35 3.42 -2.22
C TYR A 132 0.87 3.30 -1.32
N TYR A 133 1.61 4.39 -1.19
CA TYR A 133 2.66 4.55 -0.20
C TYR A 133 2.32 5.78 0.63
N GLU A 134 2.24 5.58 1.94
CA GLU A 134 2.04 6.64 2.91
C GLU A 134 3.35 6.80 3.70
N PRO A 135 4.03 7.95 3.59
CA PRO A 135 5.15 8.26 4.45
C PRO A 135 4.70 8.33 5.91
N VAL A 136 5.32 7.53 6.77
CA VAL A 136 5.06 7.53 8.21
C VAL A 136 6.37 7.76 8.95
N GLU A 137 6.30 8.40 10.12
CA GLU A 137 7.48 8.71 10.95
C GLU A 137 8.31 7.44 11.25
N PHE A 138 7.63 6.34 11.57
CA PHE A 138 8.27 5.06 11.84
C PHE A 138 8.07 4.08 10.68
N SER A 139 8.84 4.30 9.62
CA SER A 139 8.88 3.44 8.43
C SER A 139 9.19 1.98 8.76
N LYS A 140 8.67 1.07 7.93
CA LYS A 140 9.05 -0.36 7.91
C LYS A 140 10.30 -0.64 7.06
N VAL A 141 10.70 0.33 6.24
CA VAL A 141 11.97 0.31 5.48
C VAL A 141 13.07 0.83 6.39
N THR A 142 13.99 -0.06 6.80
CA THR A 142 15.04 0.21 7.80
C THR A 142 16.46 -0.10 7.31
N ARG A 143 16.61 -0.42 6.02
CA ARG A 143 17.89 -0.66 5.35
C ARG A 143 17.76 -0.52 3.84
N ASN A 144 18.89 -0.32 3.17
CA ASN A 144 18.95 -0.36 1.70
C ASN A 144 18.63 -1.77 1.20
N ALA A 145 17.81 -1.87 0.17
CA ALA A 145 17.28 -3.16 -0.30
C ALA A 145 16.73 -3.06 -1.73
N CYS A 146 16.58 -4.23 -2.37
CA CYS A 146 15.72 -4.36 -3.55
C CYS A 146 14.25 -4.40 -3.10
N HIS A 147 13.37 -3.72 -3.83
CA HIS A 147 11.94 -3.68 -3.52
C HIS A 147 11.16 -4.32 -4.67
N ILE A 148 10.39 -5.36 -4.37
CA ILE A 148 9.64 -6.17 -5.34
C ILE A 148 8.15 -6.05 -5.03
N ILE A 149 7.33 -5.81 -6.04
CA ILE A 149 5.87 -5.85 -5.91
C ILE A 149 5.36 -7.12 -6.60
N ILE A 150 4.61 -7.94 -5.87
CA ILE A 150 3.85 -9.06 -6.42
C ILE A 150 2.39 -8.65 -6.53
N GLY A 151 1.96 -8.35 -7.76
CA GLY A 151 0.57 -8.08 -8.09
C GLY A 151 -0.15 -9.35 -8.50
N PHE A 152 -0.82 -10.02 -7.57
CA PHE A 152 -1.71 -11.14 -7.88
C PHE A 152 -2.91 -10.65 -8.68
N LEU A 153 -3.32 -11.46 -9.66
CA LEU A 153 -4.36 -11.14 -10.61
C LEU A 153 -5.59 -11.97 -10.34
N HIS A 154 -6.76 -11.32 -10.29
CA HIS A 154 -8.03 -12.03 -10.19
C HIS A 154 -8.99 -11.72 -11.33
N GLU A 155 -9.84 -12.69 -11.64
CA GLU A 155 -10.96 -12.58 -12.54
C GLU A 155 -12.17 -13.27 -11.89
N LYS A 156 -13.30 -12.56 -11.77
CA LYS A 156 -14.52 -13.07 -11.10
C LYS A 156 -14.21 -13.70 -9.72
N LYS A 157 -13.37 -13.03 -8.94
CA LYS A 157 -12.87 -13.44 -7.60
C LYS A 157 -12.02 -14.72 -7.56
N LYS A 158 -11.60 -15.26 -8.71
CA LYS A 158 -10.61 -16.35 -8.77
C LYS A 158 -9.22 -15.79 -9.03
N ILE A 159 -8.21 -16.28 -8.32
CA ILE A 159 -6.81 -15.93 -8.60
C ILE A 159 -6.35 -16.67 -9.85
N THR A 160 -5.74 -15.94 -10.78
CA THR A 160 -5.43 -16.41 -12.14
C THR A 160 -3.96 -16.31 -12.51
N GLY A 161 -3.15 -15.64 -11.70
CA GLY A 161 -1.74 -15.39 -11.98
C GLY A 161 -1.19 -14.25 -11.13
N PHE A 162 0.01 -13.79 -11.47
CA PHE A 162 0.63 -12.62 -10.86
C PHE A 162 1.53 -11.89 -11.86
N LYS A 163 1.89 -10.66 -11.52
CA LYS A 163 3.02 -9.94 -12.11
C LYS A 163 4.01 -9.61 -11.01
N MET A 164 5.29 -9.72 -11.33
CA MET A 164 6.39 -9.31 -10.47
C MET A 164 6.99 -8.02 -11.03
N ILE A 165 7.14 -7.00 -10.19
CA ILE A 165 7.52 -5.64 -10.60
C ILE A 165 8.70 -5.17 -9.75
N ASP A 166 9.72 -4.64 -10.42
CA ASP A 166 10.81 -3.90 -9.80
C ASP A 166 10.32 -2.51 -9.37
N ALA A 167 10.20 -2.28 -8.06
CA ALA A 167 9.70 -1.02 -7.53
C ALA A 167 10.70 0.13 -7.71
N ALA A 168 11.97 -0.13 -8.00
CA ALA A 168 12.92 0.95 -8.34
C ALA A 168 12.56 1.64 -9.65
N ARG A 169 11.81 0.96 -10.53
CA ARG A 169 11.45 1.43 -11.88
C ARG A 169 10.10 2.12 -11.96
N ILE A 170 9.26 2.02 -10.92
CA ILE A 170 7.93 2.63 -10.95
C ILE A 170 7.99 4.12 -10.65
N LYS A 171 7.02 4.85 -11.18
CA LYS A 171 6.79 6.26 -10.86
C LYS A 171 5.45 6.41 -10.14
N VAL A 172 5.40 7.33 -9.19
CA VAL A 172 4.24 7.61 -8.36
C VAL A 172 3.84 9.09 -8.46
N SER A 173 2.60 9.37 -8.09
CA SER A 173 2.05 10.72 -7.99
C SER A 173 1.55 10.95 -6.58
N LEU A 174 1.71 12.17 -6.08
CA LEU A 174 1.16 12.56 -4.78
C LEU A 174 -0.29 13.02 -4.95
N LYS A 175 -1.18 12.51 -4.10
CA LYS A 175 -2.55 13.01 -3.97
C LYS A 175 -2.72 13.62 -2.58
N CYS A 176 -2.81 14.93 -2.52
CA CYS A 176 -3.20 15.65 -1.31
C CYS A 176 -4.72 15.63 -1.18
N GLU A 177 -5.25 15.23 -0.02
CA GLU A 177 -6.68 15.31 0.28
C GLU A 177 -6.92 15.82 1.70
N PHE A 178 -7.90 16.71 1.86
CA PHE A 178 -8.42 17.09 3.17
C PHE A 178 -9.43 16.03 3.60
N ASN A 179 -9.31 15.56 4.84
CA ASN A 179 -10.24 14.61 5.43
C ASN A 179 -10.68 15.12 6.81
N THR A 180 -11.75 14.52 7.33
CA THR A 180 -12.20 14.72 8.70
C THR A 180 -12.73 13.40 9.26
N SER A 181 -12.76 13.26 10.58
CA SER A 181 -13.28 12.06 11.23
C SER A 181 -14.80 12.12 11.39
N ASN A 182 -15.46 10.98 11.60
CA ASN A 182 -16.88 10.95 11.96
C ASN A 182 -17.15 11.75 13.24
N ILE A 183 -16.22 11.71 14.21
CA ILE A 183 -16.36 12.45 15.47
C ILE A 183 -16.45 13.96 15.20
N GLU A 184 -15.58 14.49 14.33
CA GLU A 184 -15.59 15.91 13.97
C GLU A 184 -16.82 16.26 13.12
N LEU A 185 -17.10 15.47 12.08
CA LEU A 185 -18.18 15.75 11.14
C LEU A 185 -19.56 15.80 11.83
N TYR A 186 -19.81 14.91 12.79
CA TYR A 186 -21.10 14.78 13.47
C TYR A 186 -21.16 15.45 14.85
N LYS A 187 -20.24 16.36 15.19
CA LYS A 187 -20.40 17.19 16.40
C LYS A 187 -21.75 17.89 16.39
N LYS A 188 -22.37 17.99 17.57
CA LYS A 188 -23.70 18.61 17.72
C LYS A 188 -23.76 20.02 17.15
N GLU A 189 -22.70 20.82 17.28
CA GLU A 189 -22.62 22.16 16.69
C GLU A 189 -22.56 22.19 15.15
N ASN A 190 -22.11 21.10 14.51
CA ASN A 190 -22.01 20.98 13.06
C ASN A 190 -23.32 20.49 12.41
N ILE A 191 -24.24 19.91 13.19
CA ILE A 191 -25.50 19.33 12.71
C ILE A 191 -26.57 20.43 12.57
N VAL A 192 -26.97 20.71 11.33
CA VAL A 192 -28.04 21.68 11.03
C VAL A 192 -29.43 21.07 11.23
N ARG A 193 -29.63 19.82 10.82
CA ARG A 193 -30.86 19.02 11.02
C ARG A 193 -30.51 17.54 11.01
N GLU A 194 -31.31 16.75 11.71
CA GLU A 194 -31.23 15.30 11.70
C GLU A 194 -32.65 14.68 11.65
N TRP A 195 -32.75 13.48 11.10
CA TRP A 195 -33.98 12.70 11.08
C TRP A 195 -33.64 11.22 11.25
N SER A 196 -34.47 10.51 12.00
CA SER A 196 -34.24 9.10 12.30
C SER A 196 -35.56 8.37 12.50
N ILE A 197 -35.67 7.14 11.96
CA ILE A 197 -36.83 6.26 12.17
C ILE A 197 -36.93 5.80 13.64
N LYS A 198 -35.78 5.64 14.31
CA LYS A 198 -35.66 5.35 15.75
C LYS A 198 -34.85 6.46 16.41
N PRO A 199 -35.04 6.76 17.71
CA PRO A 199 -34.26 7.80 18.39
C PRO A 199 -32.75 7.61 18.21
N LEU A 200 -32.06 8.67 17.79
CA LEU A 200 -30.61 8.66 17.72
C LEU A 200 -30.02 8.57 19.14
N PRO A 201 -28.90 7.87 19.33
CA PRO A 201 -28.26 7.80 20.63
C PRO A 201 -27.89 9.19 21.12
N ASN A 202 -28.23 9.52 22.38
CA ASN A 202 -27.92 10.81 23.02
C ASN A 202 -26.41 11.10 23.19
N LYS A 203 -25.54 10.19 22.74
CA LYS A 203 -24.09 10.31 22.81
C LYS A 203 -23.50 10.16 21.41
N LEU A 204 -22.85 11.23 20.95
CA LEU A 204 -21.56 11.15 20.28
C LEU A 204 -20.50 11.54 21.31
#